data_AF-D8F1T6-F1
#
_entry.id   AF-D8F1T6-F1
#
_cell.length_a   1.000
_cell.length_b   1.000
_cell.length_c   1.000
_cell.angle_alpha   90.00
_cell.angle_beta   90.00
_cell.angle_gamma   90.00
#
_symmetry.space_group_name_H-M   'P 1'
#
loop_
_entity.id
_entity.type
_entity.pdbx_description
1 polymer ?
#
loop_
_entity_poly.entity_id
_entity_poly.type
_entity_poly.pdbx_seq_one_letter_code
_entity_poly.pdbx_strand_id
1 'polypeptide(L)'
;MAQVIFYEKPGCINNAKQKKWLIAAGHDVISKNILEAEWSPDELLPYFGDRPVTEWFNKTAPRVKSGEIVPESFGVEDALALMVKDPILIRRPLLRVDDKRMQGFDKNAIHAWIGLQPSEGNEAVVEKLQKDDLTIRPRPDKNARCDDQAPAIPEKPLSLMMEITNAAGLEVTYAYDDLVFVSHNIFIYRFTEIGRNVDIFFNKDCEAQAEQRFMETLLRAAKDKGITLSRRGHYTLSEAEEENISIEFLEAP
;
A
#
# COMPACT_ATOMS: atom_id res chain seq x y z
N MET A 1 -16.86 8.80 -14.36
CA MET A 1 -15.75 7.82 -14.26
C MET A 1 -14.57 8.39 -15.03
N ALA A 2 -13.39 8.42 -14.41
CA ALA A 2 -12.16 8.93 -15.02
C ALA A 2 -11.01 7.95 -14.75
N GLN A 3 -10.04 7.85 -15.64
CA GLN A 3 -8.87 6.97 -15.45
C GLN A 3 -7.72 7.79 -14.86
N VAL A 4 -7.32 7.47 -13.64
CA VAL A 4 -6.30 8.19 -12.87
C VAL A 4 -5.02 7.38 -12.82
N ILE A 5 -3.96 7.89 -13.45
CA ILE A 5 -2.62 7.35 -13.28
C ILE A 5 -2.01 7.99 -12.04
N PHE A 6 -1.75 7.15 -11.04
CA PHE A 6 -1.29 7.53 -9.72
C PHE A 6 0.17 7.09 -9.54
N TYR A 7 1.10 8.03 -9.64
CA TYR A 7 2.52 7.76 -9.43
C TYR A 7 2.87 7.86 -7.95
N GLU A 8 3.36 6.78 -7.38
CA GLU A 8 3.74 6.68 -5.99
C GLU A 8 5.03 5.89 -5.77
N LYS A 9 5.50 5.86 -4.52
CA LYS A 9 6.41 4.81 -4.09
C LYS A 9 5.61 3.75 -3.33
N PRO A 10 5.77 2.46 -3.66
CA PRO A 10 5.09 1.39 -2.96
C PRO A 10 5.36 1.44 -1.45
N GLY A 11 4.36 1.04 -0.65
CA GLY A 11 4.44 1.01 0.82
C GLY A 11 4.07 2.32 1.54
N CYS A 12 3.57 3.35 0.84
CA CYS A 12 3.10 4.60 1.45
C CYS A 12 1.63 4.49 1.92
N ILE A 13 1.41 4.45 3.24
CA ILE A 13 0.06 4.33 3.85
C ILE A 13 -0.87 5.46 3.41
N ASN A 14 -0.37 6.68 3.28
CA ASN A 14 -1.20 7.84 2.95
C ASN A 14 -1.73 7.77 1.51
N ASN A 15 -0.89 7.30 0.59
CA ASN A 15 -1.27 7.15 -0.80
C ASN A 15 -2.32 6.04 -0.98
N ALA A 16 -2.23 4.96 -0.19
CA ALA A 16 -3.26 3.92 -0.19
C ALA A 16 -4.66 4.49 0.15
N LYS A 17 -4.75 5.41 1.13
CA LYS A 17 -6.02 6.10 1.45
C LYS A 17 -6.51 6.97 0.30
N GLN A 18 -5.60 7.69 -0.35
CA GLN A 18 -5.91 8.56 -1.50
C GLN A 18 -6.45 7.76 -2.69
N LYS A 19 -5.80 6.64 -3.04
CA LYS A 19 -6.29 5.73 -4.09
C LYS A 19 -7.65 5.15 -3.75
N LYS A 20 -7.87 4.72 -2.50
CA LYS A 20 -9.19 4.24 -2.04
C LYS A 20 -10.28 5.28 -2.20
N TRP A 21 -9.98 6.55 -1.95
CA TRP A 21 -10.96 7.62 -2.17
C TRP A 21 -11.31 7.77 -3.65
N LEU A 22 -10.31 7.80 -4.54
CA LEU A 22 -10.54 7.89 -5.98
C LEU A 22 -11.42 6.72 -6.48
N ILE A 23 -11.15 5.50 -6.01
CA ILE A 23 -11.94 4.31 -6.35
C ILE A 23 -13.37 4.42 -5.79
N ALA A 24 -13.51 4.82 -4.51
CA ALA A 24 -14.83 5.00 -3.88
C ALA A 24 -15.67 6.11 -4.53
N ALA A 25 -15.02 7.06 -5.21
CA ALA A 25 -15.69 8.08 -6.03
C ALA A 25 -16.06 7.59 -7.44
N GLY A 26 -15.76 6.33 -7.78
CA GLY A 26 -16.08 5.73 -9.08
C GLY A 26 -15.06 6.04 -10.18
N HIS A 27 -13.80 6.29 -9.81
CA HIS A 27 -12.69 6.41 -10.75
C HIS A 27 -11.87 5.13 -10.83
N ASP A 28 -11.28 4.88 -11.99
CA ASP A 28 -10.31 3.81 -12.19
C ASP A 28 -8.91 4.33 -11.83
N VAL A 29 -8.12 3.58 -11.08
CA VAL A 29 -6.83 4.04 -10.54
C VAL A 29 -5.71 3.08 -10.92
N ILE A 30 -4.84 3.53 -11.81
CA ILE A 30 -3.64 2.82 -12.24
C ILE A 30 -2.46 3.28 -11.40
N SER A 31 -2.02 2.46 -10.47
CA SER A 31 -0.86 2.73 -9.63
C SER A 31 0.45 2.50 -10.41
N LYS A 32 1.36 3.47 -10.44
CA LYS A 32 2.69 3.33 -11.04
C LYS A 32 3.79 3.70 -10.05
N ASN A 33 4.91 2.99 -10.11
CA ASN A 33 6.07 3.35 -9.30
C ASN A 33 6.79 4.57 -9.91
N ILE A 34 6.83 5.67 -9.18
CA ILE A 34 7.50 6.91 -9.58
C ILE A 34 9.03 6.73 -9.75
N LEU A 35 9.61 5.72 -9.09
CA LEU A 35 11.05 5.44 -9.17
C LEU A 35 11.43 4.61 -10.40
N GLU A 36 10.47 3.89 -10.99
CA GLU A 36 10.68 3.04 -12.17
C GLU A 36 10.19 3.72 -13.46
N ALA A 37 9.44 4.82 -13.33
CA ALA A 37 8.99 5.59 -14.47
C ALA A 37 10.15 6.33 -15.13
N GLU A 38 10.22 6.26 -16.46
CA GLU A 38 11.13 7.05 -17.27
C GLU A 38 10.60 8.48 -17.37
N TRP A 39 11.22 9.40 -16.61
CA TRP A 39 10.82 10.80 -16.62
C TRP A 39 11.63 11.60 -17.64
N SER A 40 10.96 12.55 -18.28
CA SER A 40 11.62 13.66 -19.00
C SER A 40 11.27 14.99 -18.35
N PRO A 41 12.10 16.05 -18.51
CA PRO A 41 11.77 17.38 -18.02
C PRO A 41 10.42 17.88 -18.54
N ASP A 42 10.13 17.64 -19.83
CA ASP A 42 8.89 18.03 -20.49
C ASP A 42 7.67 17.24 -19.98
N GLU A 43 7.87 16.00 -19.55
CA GLU A 43 6.81 15.20 -18.92
C GLU A 43 6.52 15.66 -17.49
N LEU A 44 7.57 15.97 -16.72
CA LEU A 44 7.47 16.34 -15.31
C LEU A 44 6.92 17.76 -15.09
N LEU A 45 7.36 18.72 -15.91
CA LEU A 45 7.02 20.14 -15.73
C LEU A 45 5.51 20.39 -15.55
N PRO A 46 4.61 19.78 -16.36
CA PRO A 46 3.17 20.06 -16.23
C PRO A 46 2.55 19.49 -14.95
N TYR A 47 3.21 18.57 -14.22
CA TYR A 47 2.72 18.13 -12.90
C TYR A 47 2.84 19.22 -11.84
N PHE A 48 3.83 20.11 -11.97
CA PHE A 48 4.11 21.11 -10.96
C PHE A 48 3.25 22.36 -11.11
N GLY A 49 2.78 22.66 -12.32
CA GLY A 49 1.98 23.85 -12.61
C GLY A 49 2.72 25.13 -12.20
N ASP A 50 2.01 26.07 -11.59
CA ASP A 50 2.57 27.36 -11.16
C ASP A 50 3.27 27.31 -9.79
N ARG A 51 3.54 26.12 -9.25
CA ARG A 51 4.18 25.99 -7.92
C ARG A 51 5.63 26.44 -7.98
N PRO A 52 6.16 27.07 -6.92
CA PRO A 52 7.59 27.35 -6.83
C PRO A 52 8.40 26.05 -6.80
N VAL A 53 9.60 26.08 -7.38
CA VAL A 53 10.51 24.92 -7.48
C VAL A 53 10.74 24.23 -6.13
N THR A 54 10.79 25.00 -5.05
CA THR A 54 10.95 24.50 -3.66
C THR A 54 9.85 23.54 -3.23
N GLU A 55 8.64 23.67 -3.76
CA GLU A 55 7.51 22.80 -3.45
C GLU A 55 7.52 21.48 -4.22
N TRP A 56 8.27 21.41 -5.31
CA TRP A 56 8.38 20.22 -6.16
C TRP A 56 9.13 19.11 -5.43
N PHE A 57 10.04 19.49 -4.53
CA PHE A 57 10.92 18.58 -3.80
C PHE A 57 10.22 17.90 -2.62
N ASN A 58 10.50 16.61 -2.47
CA ASN A 58 10.18 15.84 -1.28
C ASN A 58 11.15 16.19 -0.15
N LYS A 59 10.70 17.05 0.78
CA LYS A 59 11.48 17.48 1.95
C LYS A 59 11.95 16.34 2.86
N THR A 60 11.34 15.16 2.76
CA THR A 60 11.75 13.98 3.53
C THR A 60 12.71 13.07 2.77
N ALA A 61 13.13 13.42 1.55
CA ALA A 61 14.13 12.66 0.82
C ALA A 61 15.48 12.70 1.58
N PRO A 62 16.25 11.61 1.65
CA PRO A 62 17.48 11.54 2.43
C PRO A 62 18.46 12.69 2.13
N ARG A 63 18.66 13.01 0.85
CA ARG A 63 19.59 14.04 0.37
C ARG A 63 19.11 15.48 0.64
N VAL A 64 17.79 15.70 0.68
CA VAL A 64 17.23 16.99 1.11
C VAL A 64 17.35 17.14 2.62
N LYS A 65 17.07 16.05 3.36
CA LYS A 65 17.15 16.03 4.84
C LYS A 65 18.59 16.17 5.35
N SER A 66 19.57 15.64 4.62
CA SER A 66 21.00 15.82 4.93
C SER A 66 21.53 17.20 4.58
N GLY A 67 20.77 18.01 3.83
CA GLY A 67 21.21 19.31 3.32
C GLY A 67 22.13 19.24 2.11
N GLU A 68 22.32 18.04 1.53
CA GLU A 68 23.09 17.85 0.28
C GLU A 68 22.38 18.50 -0.92
N ILE A 69 21.04 18.50 -0.89
CA ILE A 69 20.18 19.18 -1.86
C ILE A 69 19.40 20.24 -1.13
N VAL A 70 19.57 21.50 -1.54
CA VAL A 70 18.84 22.66 -1.03
C VAL A 70 17.84 23.09 -2.10
N PRO A 71 16.54 22.75 -1.99
CA PRO A 71 15.53 23.08 -2.99
C PRO A 71 15.48 24.56 -3.40
N GLU A 72 15.80 25.46 -2.47
CA GLU A 72 15.81 26.90 -2.66
C GLU A 72 16.93 27.40 -3.58
N SER A 73 17.98 26.60 -3.81
CA SER A 73 19.11 26.98 -4.66
C SER A 73 18.97 26.54 -6.12
N PHE A 74 17.92 25.80 -6.48
CA PHE A 74 17.75 25.27 -7.84
C PHE A 74 16.81 26.13 -8.69
N GLY A 75 17.21 26.36 -9.94
CA GLY A 75 16.32 26.85 -10.99
C GLY A 75 15.42 25.74 -11.55
N VAL A 76 14.46 26.12 -12.40
CA VAL A 76 13.50 25.18 -13.01
C VAL A 76 14.19 24.04 -13.78
N GLU A 77 15.11 24.39 -14.66
CA GLU A 77 15.79 23.40 -15.53
C GLU A 77 16.67 22.44 -14.72
N ASP A 78 17.48 22.97 -13.80
CA ASP A 78 18.36 22.16 -12.94
C ASP A 78 17.55 21.24 -12.01
N ALA A 79 16.44 21.74 -11.45
CA ALA A 79 15.56 20.94 -10.61
C ALA A 79 14.94 19.76 -11.39
N LEU A 80 14.46 20.01 -12.62
CA LEU A 80 13.91 18.96 -13.48
C LEU A 80 14.97 17.93 -13.85
N ALA A 81 16.15 18.36 -14.30
CA ALA A 81 17.24 17.45 -14.63
C ALA A 81 17.65 16.58 -13.44
N LEU A 82 17.67 17.17 -12.25
CA LEU A 82 17.97 16.46 -11.00
C LEU A 82 16.86 15.46 -10.64
N MET A 83 15.58 15.81 -10.81
CA MET A 83 14.44 14.93 -10.53
C MET A 83 14.33 13.76 -11.51
N VAL A 84 14.69 13.96 -12.77
CA VAL A 84 14.80 12.87 -13.76
C VAL A 84 15.89 11.89 -13.35
N LYS A 85 17.04 12.40 -12.88
CA LYS A 85 18.16 11.58 -12.44
C LYS A 85 17.90 10.86 -11.11
N ASP A 86 17.19 11.51 -10.19
CA ASP A 86 16.89 10.99 -8.85
C ASP A 86 15.41 11.20 -8.49
N PRO A 87 14.49 10.34 -9.00
CA PRO A 87 13.04 10.51 -8.84
C PRO A 87 12.55 10.48 -7.38
N ILE A 88 13.36 10.01 -6.43
CA ILE A 88 13.02 10.03 -5.00
C ILE A 88 12.83 11.46 -4.45
N LEU A 89 13.43 12.43 -5.14
CA LEU A 89 13.36 13.86 -4.83
C LEU A 89 12.01 14.46 -5.20
N ILE A 90 11.21 13.80 -6.03
CA ILE A 90 9.92 14.33 -6.44
C ILE A 90 8.92 14.19 -5.29
N ARG A 91 8.22 15.29 -4.96
CA ARG A 91 7.12 15.28 -4.00
C ARG A 91 5.93 14.52 -4.60
N ARG A 92 5.40 13.60 -3.79
CA ARG A 92 4.40 12.61 -4.18
C ARG A 92 3.08 12.84 -3.43
N PRO A 93 1.95 12.31 -3.95
CA PRO A 93 1.82 11.59 -5.23
C PRO A 93 1.87 12.51 -6.46
N LEU A 94 2.03 11.95 -7.66
CA LEU A 94 1.71 12.63 -8.91
C LEU A 94 0.47 11.98 -9.55
N LEU A 95 -0.44 12.79 -10.05
CA LEU A 95 -1.71 12.38 -10.63
C LEU A 95 -1.76 12.82 -12.09
N ARG A 96 -2.17 11.93 -12.98
CA ARG A 96 -2.48 12.23 -14.38
C ARG A 96 -3.85 11.70 -14.74
N VAL A 97 -4.71 12.55 -15.30
CA VAL A 97 -6.01 12.18 -15.88
C VAL A 97 -6.08 12.90 -17.22
N ASP A 98 -6.17 12.12 -18.29
CA ASP A 98 -6.06 12.61 -19.66
C ASP A 98 -4.83 13.54 -19.81
N ASP A 99 -5.05 14.77 -20.28
CA ASP A 99 -3.98 15.77 -20.48
C ASP A 99 -3.61 16.55 -19.22
N LYS A 100 -4.43 16.49 -18.17
CA LYS A 100 -4.20 17.26 -16.94
C LYS A 100 -3.30 16.48 -15.98
N ARG A 101 -2.37 17.20 -15.37
CA ARG A 101 -1.37 16.68 -14.43
C ARG A 101 -1.38 17.48 -13.14
N MET A 102 -1.16 16.82 -12.02
CA MET A 102 -1.18 17.44 -10.70
C MET A 102 -0.18 16.78 -9.76
N GLN A 103 0.60 17.58 -9.07
CA GLN A 103 1.39 17.15 -7.92
C GLN A 103 0.59 17.29 -6.62
N GLY A 104 0.64 16.24 -5.80
CA GLY A 104 0.00 16.17 -4.50
C GLY A 104 -1.43 15.66 -4.57
N PHE A 105 -2.09 15.60 -3.40
CA PHE A 105 -3.48 15.21 -3.28
C PHE A 105 -4.27 16.30 -2.54
N ASP A 106 -4.72 17.31 -3.28
CA ASP A 106 -5.60 18.36 -2.75
C ASP A 106 -7.05 17.94 -2.95
N LYS A 107 -7.76 17.70 -1.84
CA LYS A 107 -9.15 17.23 -1.83
C LYS A 107 -10.06 18.15 -2.65
N ASN A 108 -9.92 19.46 -2.52
CA ASN A 108 -10.79 20.42 -3.19
C ASN A 108 -10.45 20.53 -4.68
N ALA A 109 -9.16 20.56 -5.01
CA ALA A 109 -8.72 20.65 -6.39
C ALA A 109 -9.07 19.38 -7.20
N ILE A 110 -8.94 18.20 -6.59
CA ILE A 110 -9.32 16.93 -7.23
C ILE A 110 -10.84 16.84 -7.35
N HIS A 111 -11.59 17.25 -6.32
CA HIS A 111 -13.05 17.29 -6.39
C HIS A 111 -13.55 18.17 -7.53
N ALA A 112 -12.97 19.37 -7.71
CA ALA A 112 -13.30 20.27 -8.80
C ALA A 112 -12.83 19.77 -10.18
N TRP A 113 -11.84 18.89 -10.23
CA TRP A 113 -11.27 18.38 -11.48
C TRP A 113 -11.99 17.14 -12.00
N ILE A 114 -12.04 16.06 -11.21
CA ILE A 114 -12.61 14.77 -11.64
C ILE A 114 -13.86 14.37 -10.84
N GLY A 115 -14.17 15.09 -9.76
CA GLY A 115 -15.18 14.66 -8.80
C GLY A 115 -14.56 13.79 -7.71
N LEU A 116 -15.12 13.86 -6.50
CA LEU A 116 -14.75 13.04 -5.34
C LEU A 116 -15.99 12.66 -4.53
N GLN A 117 -17.16 12.78 -5.17
CA GLN A 117 -18.43 12.37 -4.60
C GLN A 117 -18.49 10.84 -4.60
N PRO A 118 -19.07 10.22 -3.57
CA PRO A 118 -19.21 8.77 -3.53
C PRO A 118 -20.00 8.28 -4.75
N SER A 119 -19.54 7.17 -5.34
CA SER A 119 -20.41 6.38 -6.20
C SER A 119 -21.49 5.70 -5.36
N GLU A 120 -22.58 5.28 -5.99
CA GLU A 120 -23.69 4.58 -5.32
C GLU A 120 -23.16 3.43 -4.45
N GLY A 121 -23.48 3.45 -3.14
CA GLY A 121 -23.07 2.44 -2.16
C GLY A 121 -21.73 2.70 -1.46
N ASN A 122 -20.99 3.76 -1.81
CA ASN A 122 -19.70 4.12 -1.21
C ASN A 122 -19.76 5.34 -0.28
N GLU A 123 -20.95 5.82 0.07
CA GLU A 123 -21.18 7.06 0.83
C GLU A 123 -20.48 7.03 2.20
N ALA A 124 -20.62 5.92 2.94
CA ALA A 124 -19.97 5.74 4.24
C ALA A 124 -18.43 5.67 4.14
N VAL A 125 -17.90 5.17 3.02
CA VAL A 125 -16.44 5.06 2.78
C VAL A 125 -15.85 6.45 2.52
N VAL A 126 -16.49 7.23 1.66
CA VAL A 126 -16.06 8.61 1.36
C VAL A 126 -16.20 9.51 2.58
N GLU A 127 -17.29 9.38 3.36
CA GLU A 127 -17.48 10.15 4.59
C GLU A 127 -16.36 9.90 5.61
N LYS A 128 -15.93 8.64 5.76
CA LYS A 128 -14.81 8.28 6.63
C LYS A 128 -13.48 8.85 6.14
N LEU A 129 -13.22 8.79 4.84
CA LEU A 129 -11.98 9.32 4.23
C LEU A 129 -11.92 10.86 4.23
N GLN A 130 -13.07 11.52 4.21
CA GLN A 130 -13.16 12.98 4.37
C GLN A 130 -12.78 13.43 5.79
N LYS A 131 -13.26 12.70 6.81
CA LYS A 131 -12.97 12.96 8.24
C LYS A 131 -11.53 12.64 8.63
N ASP A 132 -10.87 11.71 7.93
CA ASP A 132 -9.46 11.43 8.10
C ASP A 132 -8.60 12.61 7.57
N ASP A 133 -7.74 13.14 8.44
CA ASP A 133 -6.71 14.10 8.03
C ASP A 133 -5.57 13.36 7.30
N LEU A 134 -5.67 13.35 5.97
CA LEU A 134 -4.69 12.74 5.06
C LEU A 134 -3.35 13.52 5.00
N THR A 135 -3.15 14.56 5.83
CA THR A 135 -1.90 15.32 5.91
C THR A 135 -1.05 14.95 7.12
N ILE A 136 -1.62 14.27 8.12
CA ILE A 136 -0.94 13.94 9.37
C ILE A 136 -0.41 12.50 9.30
N ARG A 137 0.92 12.34 9.33
CA ARG A 137 1.53 11.05 9.67
C ARG A 137 1.46 10.88 11.19
N PRO A 138 0.96 9.75 11.72
CA PRO A 138 1.13 9.46 13.14
C PRO A 138 2.63 9.41 13.45
N ARG A 139 3.08 10.20 14.44
CA ARG A 139 4.42 10.01 15.00
C ARG A 139 4.39 8.72 15.83
N PRO A 140 5.40 7.84 15.74
CA PRO A 140 5.50 6.72 16.66
C PRO A 140 5.80 7.29 18.06
N ASP A 141 4.85 7.16 18.97
CA ASP A 141 4.99 7.68 20.33
C ASP A 141 5.95 6.78 21.13
N LYS A 142 6.98 7.37 21.73
CA LYS A 142 8.05 6.62 22.40
C LYS A 142 7.73 6.22 23.84
N ASN A 143 6.56 6.59 24.39
CA ASN A 143 6.37 6.60 25.85
C ASN A 143 4.93 6.31 26.38
N ALA A 144 4.07 5.55 25.70
CA ALA A 144 2.74 5.23 26.26
C ALA A 144 2.66 3.79 26.82
N ARG A 145 2.44 3.67 28.13
CA ARG A 145 2.23 2.41 28.87
C ARG A 145 0.80 1.88 28.67
N CYS A 146 0.66 0.55 28.64
CA CYS A 146 -0.61 -0.17 28.68
C CYS A 146 -1.42 0.17 29.93
N ASP A 147 -2.65 0.67 29.76
CA ASP A 147 -3.86 0.07 30.33
C ASP A 147 -5.10 0.86 29.87
N ASP A 148 -6.17 0.13 29.57
CA ASP A 148 -7.53 0.59 29.31
C ASP A 148 -7.75 1.63 28.20
N GLN A 149 -7.63 1.16 26.95
CA GLN A 149 -8.43 1.65 25.82
C GLN A 149 -8.48 0.56 24.75
N ALA A 150 -9.67 0.01 24.49
CA ALA A 150 -9.91 -0.87 23.36
C ALA A 150 -9.53 -0.13 22.05
N PRO A 151 -8.54 -0.60 21.28
CA PRO A 151 -7.98 0.24 20.24
C PRO A 151 -8.80 0.12 18.96
N ALA A 152 -9.41 1.25 18.60
CA ALA A 152 -9.54 1.67 17.22
C ALA A 152 -8.14 1.89 16.61
N ILE A 153 -8.04 1.78 15.27
CA ILE A 153 -6.96 2.25 14.36
C ILE A 153 -6.10 1.12 13.71
N PRO A 154 -5.68 1.25 12.43
CA PRO A 154 -5.06 0.20 11.64
C PRO A 154 -3.52 0.26 11.67
N GLU A 155 -2.88 -0.85 12.01
CA GLU A 155 -1.49 -1.13 11.63
C GLU A 155 -1.46 -2.33 10.69
N LYS A 156 -0.58 -2.26 9.69
CA LYS A 156 -0.55 -3.06 8.46
C LYS A 156 -0.86 -4.55 8.73
N PRO A 157 -1.85 -5.16 8.03
CA PRO A 157 -2.21 -6.57 8.21
C PRO A 157 -1.01 -7.51 8.12
N LEU A 158 -0.02 -7.18 7.29
CA LEU A 158 1.22 -7.92 7.14
C LEU A 158 2.06 -8.05 8.42
N SER A 159 2.15 -7.01 9.26
CA SER A 159 2.88 -7.08 10.54
C SER A 159 2.21 -8.08 11.49
N LEU A 160 0.88 -8.03 11.54
CA LEU A 160 0.11 -8.96 12.36
C LEU A 160 0.27 -10.39 11.84
N MET A 161 0.31 -10.59 10.51
CA MET A 161 0.56 -11.90 9.93
C MET A 161 1.97 -12.41 10.22
N MET A 162 3.00 -11.56 10.14
CA MET A 162 4.35 -11.92 10.56
C MET A 162 4.39 -12.36 12.03
N GLU A 163 3.73 -11.62 12.91
CA GLU A 163 3.67 -11.96 14.34
C GLU A 163 2.88 -13.25 14.61
N ILE A 164 1.77 -13.47 13.90
CA ILE A 164 0.98 -14.71 13.97
C ILE A 164 1.79 -15.91 13.47
N THR A 165 2.51 -15.74 12.37
CA THR A 165 3.35 -16.77 11.76
C THR A 165 4.51 -17.14 12.69
N ASN A 166 5.18 -16.14 13.25
CA ASN A 166 6.26 -16.33 14.22
C ASN A 166 5.76 -17.00 15.50
N ALA A 167 4.54 -16.67 15.96
CA ALA A 167 3.91 -17.35 17.10
C ALA A 167 3.60 -18.83 16.82
N ALA A 168 3.43 -19.21 15.54
CA ALA A 168 3.34 -20.60 15.11
C ALA A 168 4.70 -21.29 14.91
N GLY A 169 5.80 -20.60 15.23
CA GLY A 169 7.16 -21.13 15.09
C GLY A 169 7.64 -21.20 13.63
N LEU A 170 7.01 -20.42 12.76
CA LEU A 170 7.34 -20.37 11.33
C LEU A 170 7.78 -18.96 10.95
N GLU A 171 8.66 -18.86 9.95
CA GLU A 171 9.16 -17.57 9.46
C GLU A 171 8.50 -17.22 8.12
N VAL A 172 8.14 -15.95 7.94
CA VAL A 172 7.65 -15.44 6.64
C VAL A 172 8.84 -15.28 5.69
N THR A 173 8.82 -15.99 4.57
CA THR A 173 9.92 -15.97 3.58
C THR A 173 9.73 -14.86 2.57
N TYR A 174 8.51 -14.68 2.05
CA TYR A 174 8.18 -13.68 1.04
C TYR A 174 6.77 -13.13 1.29
N ALA A 175 6.57 -11.85 1.03
CA ALA A 175 5.26 -11.20 1.16
C ALA A 175 5.00 -10.32 -0.06
N TYR A 176 3.98 -10.67 -0.84
CA TYR A 176 3.44 -9.91 -1.96
C TYR A 176 2.05 -9.37 -1.58
N ASP A 177 1.61 -8.29 -2.23
CA ASP A 177 0.48 -7.42 -1.85
C ASP A 177 -0.65 -8.07 -1.01
N ASP A 178 -1.18 -9.19 -1.45
CA ASP A 178 -2.25 -9.96 -0.81
C ASP A 178 -1.83 -11.37 -0.36
N LEU A 179 -0.62 -11.84 -0.70
CA LEU A 179 -0.12 -13.20 -0.49
C LEU A 179 1.14 -13.25 0.38
N VAL A 180 1.11 -14.04 1.45
CA VAL A 180 2.26 -14.22 2.35
C VAL A 180 2.71 -15.66 2.35
N PHE A 181 3.98 -15.88 1.97
CA PHE A 181 4.64 -17.18 1.95
C PHE A 181 5.36 -17.45 3.25
N VAL A 182 5.18 -18.66 3.76
CA VAL A 182 5.76 -19.12 5.01
C VAL A 182 6.80 -20.20 4.72
N SER A 183 7.87 -20.22 5.52
CA SER A 183 8.98 -21.15 5.40
C SER A 183 8.52 -22.59 5.27
N HIS A 184 9.21 -23.34 4.42
CA HIS A 184 8.86 -24.71 4.00
C HIS A 184 7.56 -24.82 3.19
N ASN A 185 7.02 -23.70 2.67
CA ASN A 185 5.82 -23.66 1.83
C ASN A 185 4.66 -24.44 2.45
N ILE A 186 4.44 -24.30 3.76
CA ILE A 186 3.43 -25.09 4.49
C ILE A 186 2.04 -24.52 4.27
N PHE A 187 1.89 -23.20 4.32
CA PHE A 187 0.64 -22.50 4.04
C PHE A 187 0.91 -21.08 3.50
N ILE A 188 -0.10 -20.52 2.85
CA ILE A 188 -0.13 -19.15 2.36
C ILE A 188 -1.32 -18.43 2.96
N TYR A 189 -1.13 -17.15 3.29
CA TYR A 189 -2.22 -16.25 3.62
C TYR A 189 -2.68 -15.48 2.40
N ARG A 190 -4.00 -15.33 2.23
CA ARG A 190 -4.61 -14.41 1.28
C ARG A 190 -5.48 -13.40 2.00
N PHE A 191 -5.22 -12.11 1.82
CA PHE A 191 -6.06 -11.07 2.38
C PHE A 191 -7.37 -10.95 1.59
N THR A 192 -8.50 -10.90 2.29
CA THR A 192 -9.79 -10.59 1.64
C THR A 192 -10.05 -9.09 1.68
N GLU A 193 -10.70 -8.54 0.65
CA GLU A 193 -10.91 -7.09 0.49
C GLU A 193 -11.82 -6.46 1.58
N ILE A 194 -12.45 -7.29 2.44
CA ILE A 194 -13.41 -6.86 3.47
C ILE A 194 -12.93 -7.30 4.87
N GLY A 195 -12.34 -6.37 5.61
CA GLY A 195 -12.09 -6.49 7.06
C GLY A 195 -10.78 -7.19 7.46
N ARG A 196 -10.66 -7.60 8.74
CA ARG A 196 -9.54 -8.40 9.28
C ARG A 196 -9.70 -9.90 8.99
N ASN A 197 -10.28 -10.24 7.84
CA ASN A 197 -10.54 -11.61 7.43
C ASN A 197 -9.39 -12.06 6.51
N VAL A 198 -8.69 -13.09 6.93
CA VAL A 198 -7.56 -13.65 6.19
C VAL A 198 -7.87 -15.10 5.86
N ASP A 199 -7.82 -15.41 4.58
CA ASP A 199 -7.97 -16.75 4.07
C ASP A 199 -6.63 -17.49 4.21
N ILE A 200 -6.67 -18.74 4.64
CA ILE A 200 -5.50 -19.63 4.72
C ILE A 200 -5.66 -20.77 3.73
N PHE A 201 -4.60 -21.02 2.96
CA PHE A 201 -4.46 -22.16 2.07
C PHE A 201 -3.25 -23.00 2.50
N PHE A 202 -3.45 -24.30 2.76
CA PHE A 202 -2.35 -25.21 3.07
C PHE A 202 -1.76 -25.81 1.81
N ASN A 203 -0.48 -26.13 1.80
CA ASN A 203 0.08 -26.87 0.68
C ASN A 203 -0.53 -28.28 0.67
N LYS A 204 -0.90 -28.77 -0.50
CA LYS A 204 -1.43 -30.13 -0.69
C LYS A 204 -0.47 -31.21 -0.17
N ASP A 205 0.83 -30.91 -0.14
CA ASP A 205 1.86 -31.80 0.38
C ASP A 205 1.98 -31.76 1.92
N CYS A 206 1.17 -30.93 2.60
CA CYS A 206 1.12 -30.86 4.05
C CYS A 206 0.29 -32.02 4.63
N GLU A 207 0.83 -32.69 5.66
CA GLU A 207 0.09 -33.74 6.36
C GLU A 207 -1.08 -33.16 7.17
N ALA A 208 -2.25 -33.83 7.13
CA ALA A 208 -3.47 -33.36 7.81
C ALA A 208 -3.28 -33.10 9.33
N GLN A 209 -2.43 -33.87 10.01
CA GLN A 209 -2.11 -33.65 11.43
C GLN A 209 -1.30 -32.37 11.64
N ALA A 210 -0.36 -32.06 10.74
CA ALA A 210 0.43 -30.84 10.78
C ALA A 210 -0.46 -29.62 10.47
N GLU A 211 -1.34 -29.71 9.46
CA GLU A 211 -2.32 -28.67 9.14
C GLU A 211 -3.17 -28.32 10.36
N GLN A 212 -3.74 -29.32 11.02
CA GLN A 212 -4.57 -29.11 12.20
C GLN A 212 -3.79 -28.41 13.33
N ARG A 213 -2.56 -28.87 13.61
CA ARG A 213 -1.70 -28.28 14.63
C ARG A 213 -1.37 -26.81 14.33
N PHE A 214 -1.04 -26.50 13.08
CA PHE A 214 -0.77 -25.13 12.67
C PHE A 214 -2.04 -24.28 12.75
N MET A 215 -3.18 -24.78 12.26
CA MET A 215 -4.45 -24.06 12.35
C MET A 215 -4.85 -23.71 13.78
N GLU A 216 -4.74 -24.64 14.72
CA GLU A 216 -5.05 -24.38 16.13
C GLU A 216 -4.13 -23.30 16.72
N THR A 217 -2.85 -23.34 16.39
CA THR A 217 -1.86 -22.36 16.86
C THR A 217 -2.12 -20.97 16.25
N LEU A 218 -2.40 -20.93 14.96
CA LEU A 218 -2.70 -19.72 14.20
C LEU A 218 -3.99 -19.07 14.66
N LEU A 219 -5.06 -19.85 14.85
CA LEU A 219 -6.34 -19.35 15.35
C LEU A 219 -6.20 -18.73 16.74
N ARG A 220 -5.39 -19.33 17.61
CA ARG A 220 -5.11 -18.80 18.95
C ARG A 220 -4.39 -17.44 18.86
N ALA A 221 -3.33 -17.36 18.07
CA ALA A 221 -2.56 -16.13 17.86
C ALA A 221 -3.39 -15.03 17.16
N ALA A 222 -4.29 -15.40 16.25
CA ALA A 222 -5.16 -14.46 15.55
C ALA A 222 -6.29 -13.92 16.41
N LYS A 223 -6.87 -14.75 17.30
CA LYS A 223 -7.92 -14.35 18.25
C LYS A 223 -7.44 -13.21 19.14
N ASP A 224 -6.22 -13.32 19.66
CA ASP A 224 -5.62 -12.31 20.54
C ASP A 224 -5.34 -10.99 19.81
N LYS A 225 -5.25 -11.02 18.48
CA LYS A 225 -5.01 -9.86 17.62
C LYS A 225 -6.27 -9.36 16.89
N GLY A 226 -7.43 -9.97 17.15
CA GLY A 226 -8.70 -9.61 16.53
C GLY A 226 -8.75 -9.84 15.02
N ILE A 227 -8.03 -10.85 14.52
CA ILE A 227 -8.06 -11.32 13.11
C ILE A 227 -8.95 -12.56 13.03
N THR A 228 -9.78 -12.61 11.99
CA THR A 228 -10.56 -13.79 11.65
C THR A 228 -9.81 -14.59 10.61
N LEU A 229 -9.33 -15.78 10.98
CA LEU A 229 -8.69 -16.70 10.04
C LEU A 229 -9.72 -17.71 9.53
N SER A 230 -9.80 -17.85 8.20
CA SER A 230 -10.70 -18.80 7.54
C SER A 230 -9.89 -19.73 6.66
N ARG A 231 -9.94 -21.04 6.93
CA ARG A 231 -9.33 -22.03 6.03
C ARG A 231 -10.18 -22.14 4.77
N ARG A 232 -9.61 -21.86 3.59
CA ARG A 232 -10.32 -21.91 2.30
C ARG A 232 -10.01 -23.13 1.47
N GLY A 233 -8.88 -23.78 1.70
CA GLY A 233 -8.53 -24.99 0.98
C GLY A 233 -7.03 -25.21 0.94
N HIS A 234 -6.58 -25.73 -0.20
CA HIS A 234 -5.19 -26.07 -0.43
C HIS A 234 -4.61 -25.26 -1.59
N TYR A 235 -3.29 -25.27 -1.74
CA TYR A 235 -2.62 -24.79 -2.93
C TYR A 235 -1.53 -25.77 -3.36
N THR A 236 -1.13 -25.69 -4.62
CA THR A 236 -0.01 -26.42 -5.19
C THR A 236 0.97 -25.46 -5.84
N LEU A 237 2.26 -25.78 -5.74
CA LEU A 237 3.34 -25.06 -6.40
C LEU A 237 3.86 -25.89 -7.57
N SER A 238 4.05 -25.27 -8.72
CA SER A 238 4.73 -25.88 -9.86
C SER A 238 5.81 -24.94 -10.40
N GLU A 239 6.94 -25.50 -10.82
CA GLU A 239 7.98 -24.75 -11.52
C GLU A 239 7.48 -24.41 -12.93
N ALA A 240 7.49 -23.13 -13.28
CA ALA A 240 7.20 -22.62 -14.61
C ALA A 240 8.51 -22.25 -15.35
N GLU A 241 8.42 -21.93 -16.63
CA GLU A 241 9.58 -21.49 -17.42
C GLU A 241 10.17 -20.18 -16.87
N GLU A 242 11.50 -20.01 -17.00
CA GLU A 242 12.27 -18.81 -16.59
C GLU A 242 12.28 -18.50 -15.07
N GLU A 243 12.51 -19.50 -14.21
CA GLU A 243 12.62 -19.31 -12.74
C GLU A 243 11.33 -18.77 -12.07
N ASN A 244 10.20 -18.80 -12.77
CA ASN A 244 8.91 -18.41 -12.24
C ASN A 244 8.24 -19.58 -11.51
N ILE A 245 7.56 -19.28 -10.41
CA ILE A 245 6.77 -20.26 -9.65
C ILE A 245 5.30 -20.01 -9.96
N SER A 246 4.59 -21.03 -10.43
CA SER A 246 3.14 -21.00 -10.61
C SER A 246 2.44 -21.53 -9.36
N ILE A 247 1.35 -20.88 -8.97
CA ILE A 247 0.57 -21.21 -7.77
C ILE A 247 -0.87 -21.44 -8.19
N GLU A 248 -1.36 -22.65 -7.91
CA GLU A 248 -2.76 -23.00 -8.14
C GLU A 248 -3.46 -23.18 -6.80
N PHE A 249 -4.56 -22.44 -6.60
CA PHE A 249 -5.40 -22.54 -5.41
C PHE A 249 -6.53 -23.54 -5.67
N LEU A 250 -6.67 -24.50 -4.77
CA LEU A 250 -7.71 -25.52 -4.75
C LEU A 250 -8.65 -25.21 -3.59
N GLU A 251 -9.84 -24.70 -3.89
CA GLU A 251 -10.85 -24.45 -2.86
C GLU A 251 -11.36 -25.79 -2.27
N ALA A 252 -11.57 -25.82 -0.96
CA ALA A 252 -12.19 -26.97 -0.32
C ALA A 252 -13.67 -27.08 -0.77
N PRO A 253 -14.16 -28.29 -1.07
CA PRO A 253 -15.56 -28.52 -1.47
C PRO A 253 -16.56 -28.18 -0.34
#